data_AF-X1ETF7-F1
#
_entry.id   AF-X1ETF7-F1
#
_cell.length_a   1.000
_cell.length_b   1.000
_cell.length_c   1.000
_cell.angle_alpha   90.00
_cell.angle_beta   90.00
_cell.angle_gamma   90.00
#
_symmetry.space_group_name_H-M   'P 1'
#
loop_
_entity.id
_entity.type
_entity.pdbx_description
1 polymer ?
#
loop_
_entity_poly.entity_id
_entity_poly.type
_entity_poly.pdbx_seq_one_letter_code
_entity_poly.pdbx_strand_id
1 'polypeptide(L)'
;LDLRITKKSGTPVTIVPEGTPGATTVAIKRVDDLSFYSLGHDQLAKKVGLTGPKTTAVIRYLKLEEDQDCVKKFTVGKSKFRRFSQKAINKIKTTLDNVTIEEIWKSHGIRSRRRQA
;
A
#
# COMPACT_ATOMS: atom_id res chain seq x y z
N LEU A 1 -27.98 2.10 25.30
CA LEU A 1 -27.28 0.82 25.06
C LEU A 1 -25.90 1.20 24.55
N ASP A 2 -24.92 1.35 25.45
CA ASP A 2 -23.57 1.83 25.11
C ASP A 2 -22.62 0.63 25.07
N LEU A 3 -22.19 0.27 23.86
CA LEU A 3 -21.24 -0.83 23.62
C LEU A 3 -19.81 -0.30 23.69
N ARG A 4 -19.02 -0.82 24.63
CA ARG A 4 -17.59 -0.51 24.80
C ARG A 4 -16.75 -1.76 24.55
N ILE A 5 -15.80 -1.68 23.62
CA ILE A 5 -14.86 -2.76 23.32
C ILE A 5 -13.64 -2.63 24.24
N THR A 6 -13.46 -3.56 25.17
CA THR A 6 -12.33 -3.60 26.12
C THR A 6 -11.55 -4.90 26.00
N LYS A 7 -10.21 -4.78 25.84
CA LYS A 7 -9.28 -5.92 25.61
C LYS A 7 -9.17 -6.93 26.75
N LYS A 8 -9.70 -6.61 27.94
CA LYS A 8 -9.53 -7.38 29.19
C LYS A 8 -10.84 -7.90 29.81
N SER A 9 -12.00 -7.46 29.32
CA SER A 9 -13.30 -7.89 29.85
C SER A 9 -14.41 -7.56 28.85
N GLY A 10 -15.20 -8.56 28.43
CA GLY A 10 -16.34 -8.39 27.53
C GLY A 10 -16.67 -9.67 26.75
N THR A 11 -17.85 -9.70 26.12
CA THR A 11 -18.25 -10.78 25.21
C THR A 11 -17.21 -10.95 24.10
N PRO A 12 -16.72 -12.16 23.82
CA PRO A 12 -15.72 -12.38 22.78
C PRO A 12 -16.27 -11.94 21.41
N VAL A 13 -15.55 -11.02 20.76
CA VAL A 13 -15.92 -10.47 19.46
C VAL A 13 -14.91 -10.94 18.43
N THR A 14 -15.39 -11.56 17.36
CA THR A 14 -14.55 -11.99 16.23
C THR A 14 -14.78 -11.03 15.07
N ILE A 15 -13.69 -10.53 14.48
CA ILE A 15 -13.75 -9.73 13.26
C ILE A 15 -14.02 -10.69 12.10
N VAL A 16 -15.21 -10.59 11.52
CA VAL A 16 -15.63 -11.41 10.37
C VAL A 16 -15.80 -10.53 9.13
N PRO A 17 -15.56 -11.07 7.92
CA PRO A 17 -15.94 -10.40 6.68
C PRO A 17 -17.45 -10.12 6.63
N GLU A 18 -17.82 -9.06 5.91
CA GLU A 18 -19.22 -8.67 5.70
C GLU A 18 -19.98 -9.81 4.99
N GLY A 19 -21.15 -10.19 5.52
CA GLY A 19 -22.00 -11.23 4.93
C GLY A 19 -21.74 -12.66 5.39
N THR A 20 -20.95 -12.89 6.44
CA THR A 20 -20.72 -14.23 7.00
C THR A 20 -22.02 -14.82 7.58
N PRO A 21 -22.57 -15.94 7.06
CA PRO A 21 -23.81 -16.54 7.57
C PRO A 21 -23.64 -16.98 9.03
N GLY A 22 -24.56 -16.56 9.91
CA GLY A 22 -24.53 -16.91 11.34
C GLY A 22 -23.77 -15.94 12.25
N ALA A 23 -23.20 -14.85 11.70
CA ALA A 23 -22.63 -13.76 12.49
C ALA A 23 -23.59 -12.56 12.51
N THR A 24 -24.04 -12.13 13.69
CA THR A 24 -24.76 -10.87 13.84
C THR A 24 -23.77 -9.71 13.72
N THR A 25 -23.76 -9.02 12.56
CA THR A 25 -22.88 -7.87 12.32
C THR A 25 -23.30 -6.69 13.20
N VAL A 26 -22.49 -6.35 14.20
CA VAL A 26 -22.78 -5.26 15.16
C VAL A 26 -22.20 -3.92 14.70
N ALA A 27 -21.14 -3.92 13.89
CA ALA A 27 -20.51 -2.69 13.37
C ALA A 27 -19.71 -2.94 12.07
N ILE A 28 -19.72 -1.97 11.15
CA ILE A 28 -18.91 -1.97 9.93
C ILE A 28 -17.71 -1.05 10.12
N LYS A 29 -16.48 -1.57 9.97
CA LYS A 29 -15.25 -0.77 10.01
C LYS A 29 -15.03 -0.07 8.67
N ARG A 30 -15.44 1.20 8.58
CA ARG A 30 -15.06 2.08 7.46
C ARG A 30 -13.69 2.69 7.76
N VAL A 31 -12.71 2.43 6.92
CA VAL A 31 -11.40 3.09 6.99
C VAL A 31 -11.43 4.27 6.04
N ASP A 32 -11.07 5.44 6.54
CA ASP A 32 -10.90 6.63 5.71
C ASP A 32 -9.79 6.42 4.68
N ASP A 33 -10.10 6.74 3.42
CA ASP A 33 -9.20 6.54 2.29
C ASP A 33 -7.91 7.35 2.41
N LEU A 34 -7.99 8.60 2.90
CA LEU A 34 -6.81 9.46 3.08
C LEU A 34 -5.87 8.89 4.16
N SER A 35 -6.44 8.31 5.21
CA SER A 35 -5.70 7.63 6.27
C SER A 35 -5.07 6.33 5.78
N PHE A 36 -5.81 5.55 4.97
CA PHE A 36 -5.32 4.28 4.41
C PHE A 36 -4.22 4.50 3.37
N TYR A 37 -4.45 5.39 2.40
CA TYR A 37 -3.50 5.80 1.36
C TYR A 37 -2.77 7.09 1.75
N SER A 38 -2.09 7.06 2.89
CA SER A 38 -1.47 8.25 3.47
C SER A 38 -0.15 8.65 2.80
N LEU A 39 0.50 7.75 2.06
CA LEU A 39 1.90 7.94 1.65
C LEU A 39 2.03 8.52 0.25
N GLY A 40 2.84 9.56 0.11
CA GLY A 40 3.38 9.98 -1.19
C GLY A 40 4.53 9.08 -1.65
N HIS A 41 4.97 9.24 -2.90
CA HIS A 41 6.10 8.48 -3.47
C HIS A 41 7.40 8.67 -2.67
N ASP A 42 7.76 9.91 -2.31
CA ASP A 42 8.97 10.19 -1.53
C ASP A 42 8.92 9.60 -0.11
N GLN A 43 7.74 9.62 0.51
CA GLN A 43 7.53 9.02 1.82
C GLN A 43 7.65 7.50 1.76
N LEU A 44 7.11 6.89 0.70
CA LEU A 44 7.27 5.46 0.46
C LEU A 44 8.75 5.12 0.30
N ALA A 45 9.48 5.84 -0.55
CA ALA A 45 10.91 5.66 -0.79
C ALA A 45 11.72 5.72 0.53
N LYS A 46 11.46 6.74 1.36
CA LYS A 46 12.08 6.86 2.69
C LYS A 46 11.77 5.67 3.60
N LYS A 47 10.52 5.21 3.65
CA LYS A 47 10.11 4.09 4.52
C LYS A 47 10.65 2.72 4.08
N VAL A 48 10.94 2.54 2.80
CA VAL A 48 11.58 1.32 2.27
C VAL A 48 13.10 1.44 2.17
N GLY A 49 13.69 2.60 2.49
CA GLY A 49 15.13 2.82 2.42
C GLY A 49 15.70 2.87 1.01
N LEU A 50 14.88 3.20 0.00
CA LEU A 50 15.29 3.26 -1.39
C LEU A 50 15.33 4.70 -1.91
N THR A 51 16.10 4.93 -2.96
CA THR A 51 16.05 6.19 -3.71
C THR A 51 14.76 6.27 -4.54
N GLY A 52 14.31 7.49 -4.88
CA GLY A 52 13.11 7.69 -5.70
C GLY A 52 13.11 6.88 -7.02
N PRO A 53 14.22 6.86 -7.79
CA PRO A 53 14.32 6.04 -8.99
C PRO A 53 14.20 4.53 -8.70
N LYS A 54 14.93 4.01 -7.71
CA LYS A 54 14.88 2.59 -7.34
C LYS A 54 13.49 2.17 -6.87
N THR A 55 12.82 3.02 -6.09
CA THR A 55 11.44 2.82 -5.66
C THR A 55 10.49 2.71 -6.87
N THR A 56 10.68 3.57 -7.88
CA THR A 56 9.90 3.50 -9.13
C THR A 56 10.12 2.20 -9.89
N ALA A 57 11.36 1.69 -9.93
CA ALA A 57 11.67 0.41 -10.56
C ALA A 57 10.96 -0.75 -9.84
N VAL A 58 10.98 -0.77 -8.50
CA VAL A 58 10.26 -1.78 -7.71
C VAL A 58 8.74 -1.69 -7.90
N ILE A 59 8.17 -0.47 -7.92
CA ILE A 59 6.75 -0.26 -8.18
C ILE A 59 6.33 -0.88 -9.53
N ARG A 60 7.17 -0.73 -10.56
CA ARG A 60 6.93 -1.32 -11.89
C ARG A 60 7.08 -2.84 -11.88
N TYR A 61 8.13 -3.35 -11.26
CA TYR A 61 8.39 -4.79 -11.14
C TYR A 61 7.23 -5.53 -10.46
N LEU A 62 6.72 -4.94 -9.36
CA LEU A 62 5.59 -5.48 -8.61
C LEU A 62 4.21 -5.14 -9.18
N LYS A 63 4.17 -4.34 -10.25
CA LYS A 63 2.93 -3.80 -10.83
C LYS A 63 1.98 -3.24 -9.76
N LEU A 64 2.53 -2.51 -8.78
CA LEU A 64 1.76 -1.99 -7.64
C LEU A 64 0.62 -1.06 -8.06
N GLU A 65 0.64 -0.51 -9.28
CA GLU A 65 -0.47 0.29 -9.82
C GLU A 65 -1.73 -0.52 -10.14
N GLU A 66 -1.62 -1.83 -10.34
CA GLU A 66 -2.76 -2.74 -10.58
C GLU A 66 -3.39 -3.21 -9.26
N ASP A 67 -2.65 -3.09 -8.15
CA ASP A 67 -3.07 -3.52 -6.83
C ASP A 67 -3.78 -2.37 -6.08
N GLN A 68 -5.12 -2.43 -6.06
CA GLN A 68 -5.96 -1.44 -5.39
C GLN A 68 -5.66 -1.35 -3.89
N ASP A 69 -5.23 -2.43 -3.25
CA ASP A 69 -4.88 -2.44 -1.83
C ASP A 69 -3.60 -1.64 -1.54
N CYS A 70 -2.75 -1.45 -2.55
CA CYS A 70 -1.44 -0.81 -2.43
C CYS A 70 -1.44 0.65 -2.92
N VAL A 71 -2.18 0.95 -3.99
CA VAL A 71 -2.15 2.26 -4.66
C VAL A 71 -3.54 2.75 -4.98
N LYS A 72 -3.76 4.04 -4.69
CA LYS A 72 -4.94 4.77 -5.16
C LYS A 72 -4.54 6.06 -5.84
N LYS A 73 -5.23 6.37 -6.93
CA LYS A 73 -5.11 7.63 -7.68
C LYS A 73 -6.19 8.58 -7.18
N PHE A 74 -5.79 9.66 -6.53
CA PHE A 74 -6.67 10.75 -6.09
C PHE A 74 -6.62 11.88 -7.10
N THR A 75 -7.77 12.48 -7.40
CA THR A 75 -7.86 13.66 -8.25
C THR A 75 -8.31 14.83 -7.40
N VAL A 76 -7.49 15.88 -7.31
CA VAL A 76 -7.83 17.12 -6.61
C VAL A 76 -7.74 18.26 -7.61
N GLY A 77 -8.90 18.77 -8.03
CA GLY A 77 -8.99 19.70 -9.16
C GLY A 77 -8.46 19.07 -10.45
N LYS A 78 -7.45 19.70 -11.05
CA LYS A 78 -6.78 19.21 -12.27
C LYS A 78 -5.59 18.27 -12.00
N SER A 79 -5.17 18.16 -10.74
CA SER A 79 -3.97 17.42 -10.35
C SER A 79 -4.30 15.98 -9.93
N LYS A 80 -3.51 15.03 -10.43
CA LYS A 80 -3.62 13.60 -10.09
C LYS A 80 -2.49 13.22 -9.13
N PHE A 81 -2.85 12.75 -7.94
CA PHE A 81 -1.94 12.31 -6.91
C PHE A 81 -2.00 10.79 -6.76
N ARG A 82 -0.86 10.13 -6.96
CA ARG A 82 -0.72 8.72 -6.56
C ARG A 82 -0.38 8.66 -5.09
N ARG A 83 -1.18 7.90 -4.35
CA ARG A 83 -0.96 7.66 -2.93
C ARG A 83 -0.86 6.17 -2.67
N PHE A 84 0.02 5.82 -1.75
CA PHE A 84 0.34 4.45 -1.39
C PHE A 84 -0.17 4.15 0.01
N SER A 85 -0.63 2.92 0.19
CA SER A 85 -1.03 2.43 1.50
C SER A 85 0.16 1.88 2.28
N GLN A 86 -0.05 1.61 3.56
CA GLN A 86 0.95 0.94 4.39
C GLN A 86 1.21 -0.52 3.91
N LYS A 87 0.23 -1.16 3.22
CA LYS A 87 0.41 -2.49 2.62
C LYS A 87 1.50 -2.49 1.53
N ALA A 88 1.62 -1.39 0.78
CA ALA A 88 2.65 -1.26 -0.25
C ALA A 88 4.08 -1.37 0.32
N ILE A 89 4.32 -0.85 1.53
CA ILE A 89 5.62 -0.97 2.20
C ILE A 89 5.93 -2.43 2.50
N ASN A 90 4.97 -3.15 3.09
CA ASN A 90 5.16 -4.54 3.44
C ASN A 90 5.45 -5.37 2.18
N LYS A 91 4.67 -5.16 1.11
CA LYS A 91 4.84 -5.86 -0.17
C LYS A 91 6.23 -5.59 -0.78
N ILE A 92 6.69 -4.34 -0.76
CA ILE A 92 8.04 -3.98 -1.21
C ILE A 92 9.11 -4.66 -0.36
N LYS A 93 9.01 -4.59 0.98
CA LYS A 93 9.99 -5.20 1.88
C LYS A 93 10.09 -6.71 1.67
N THR A 94 8.95 -7.41 1.67
CA THR A 94 8.90 -8.86 1.41
C THR A 94 9.48 -9.23 0.05
N THR A 95 9.34 -8.36 -0.96
CA THR A 95 9.96 -8.59 -2.26
C THR A 95 11.47 -8.43 -2.20
N LEU A 96 11.96 -7.42 -1.47
CA LEU A 96 13.39 -7.17 -1.30
C LEU A 96 14.09 -8.26 -0.46
N ASP A 97 13.35 -8.99 0.37
CA ASP A 97 13.87 -10.16 1.08
C ASP A 97 14.14 -11.34 0.13
N ASN A 98 13.45 -11.42 -1.01
CA ASN A 98 13.56 -12.51 -1.97
C ASN A 98 14.37 -12.15 -3.23
N VAL A 99 14.31 -10.90 -3.66
CA VAL A 99 14.89 -10.41 -4.90
C VAL A 99 15.72 -9.17 -4.60
N THR A 100 16.95 -9.14 -5.08
CA THR A 100 17.83 -7.99 -4.85
C THR A 100 17.36 -6.78 -5.64
N ILE A 101 17.56 -5.59 -5.06
CA ILE A 101 17.23 -4.33 -5.73
C ILE A 101 17.98 -4.15 -7.05
N GLU A 102 19.15 -4.78 -7.19
CA GLU A 102 20.01 -4.70 -8.37
C GLU A 102 19.42 -5.49 -9.55
N GLU A 103 18.86 -6.67 -9.31
CA GLU A 103 18.13 -7.46 -10.32
C GLU A 103 16.87 -6.72 -10.79
N ILE A 104 16.14 -6.12 -9.85
CA ILE A 104 14.98 -5.28 -10.16
C ILE A 104 15.41 -4.06 -10.97
N TRP A 105 16.52 -3.41 -10.60
CA TRP A 105 17.04 -2.25 -11.32
C TRP A 105 17.52 -2.60 -12.74
N LYS A 106 18.14 -3.77 -12.94
CA LYS A 106 18.59 -4.24 -14.26
C LYS A 106 17.41 -4.46 -15.22
N SER A 107 16.28 -4.94 -14.70
CA SER A 107 15.08 -5.23 -15.50
C SER A 107 14.16 -4.02 -15.69
N HIS A 108 13.93 -3.23 -14.64
CA HIS A 108 12.89 -2.19 -14.57
C HIS A 108 13.43 -0.79 -14.23
N GLY A 109 14.74 -0.63 -14.13
CA GLY A 109 15.40 0.66 -13.90
C GLY A 109 15.21 1.65 -15.06
N ILE A 110 15.67 2.88 -14.84
CA ILE A 110 15.66 3.90 -15.88
C ILE A 110 16.67 3.47 -16.95
N ARG A 111 16.18 3.07 -18.13
CA ARG A 111 17.05 2.92 -19.30
C ARG A 111 17.62 4.31 -19.59
N SER A 112 18.93 4.46 -19.42
CA SER A 112 19.67 5.59 -19.97
C SER A 112 19.24 5.69 -21.43
N ARG A 113 18.51 6.76 -21.77
CA ARG A 113 18.25 7.09 -23.16
C ARG A 113 19.64 7.43 -23.69
N ARG A 114 20.32 6.45 -24.29
CA ARG A 114 21.54 6.67 -25.06
C ARG A 114 21.12 7.75 -26.05
N ARG A 115 21.54 8.99 -25.82
CA ARG A 115 21.43 10.07 -26.79
C ARG A 115 22.12 9.50 -28.02
N GLN A 116 21.35 9.07 -29.01
CA GLN A 116 21.88 8.94 -30.36
C GLN A 116 22.27 10.38 -30.72
N ALA A 117 23.58 10.62 -30.66
CA ALA A 117 24.21 11.78 -31.26
C ALA A 117 24.19 11.63 -32.77
#